data_AF-A0A9D0Z3S1-F1
#
_entry.id   AF-A0A9D0Z3S1-F1
#
_cell.length_a   1.000
_cell.length_b   1.000
_cell.length_c   1.000
_cell.angle_alpha   90.00
_cell.angle_beta   90.00
_cell.angle_gamma   90.00
#
_symmetry.space_group_name_H-M   'P 1'
#
loop_
_entity.id
_entity.type
_entity.pdbx_description
1 polymer ?
#
loop_
_entity_poly.entity_id
_entity_poly.type
_entity_poly.pdbx_seq_one_letter_code
_entity_poly.pdbx_strand_id
1 'polypeptide(L)'
;MKKSVKILIGILIAAVVVVGLYFGLNALFPQPKQISMELEAVMVLEDGTEYPCTVTIRGELWEKSHRDVSAGIHAHDWEKEGIFIDGVLMTNYFLFMPEEEDSWTLGNNTTNCTLYLNRDFSQFGAEVDAHAIRQELPSQTAHVFLKSMTDAQRQEVLTLFAR
;
A
#
# COMPACT_ATOMS: atom_id res chain seq x y z
N MET A 1 -46.13 24.95 23.99
CA MET A 1 -44.70 24.54 24.03
C MET A 1 -43.84 25.70 24.51
N LYS A 2 -43.07 25.51 25.60
CA LYS A 2 -42.15 26.53 26.14
C LYS A 2 -41.04 26.84 25.13
N LYS A 3 -40.61 28.10 25.04
CA LYS A 3 -39.60 28.62 24.08
C LYS A 3 -38.32 27.77 24.06
N SER A 4 -37.93 27.24 25.22
CA SER A 4 -36.78 26.34 25.41
C SER A 4 -36.89 25.01 24.68
N VAL A 5 -38.10 24.46 24.51
CA VAL A 5 -38.31 23.18 23.80
C VAL A 5 -38.11 23.33 22.29
N LYS A 6 -38.49 24.48 21.72
CA LYS A 6 -38.29 24.76 20.29
C LYS A 6 -36.81 24.94 19.95
N ILE A 7 -36.03 25.56 20.85
CA ILE A 7 -34.58 25.73 20.69
C ILE A 7 -33.88 24.37 20.74
N LEU A 8 -34.26 23.50 21.69
CA LEU A 8 -33.68 22.17 21.81
C LEU A 8 -33.93 21.30 20.56
N ILE A 9 -35.16 21.33 20.03
CA ILE A 9 -35.51 20.62 18.79
C ILE A 9 -34.71 21.16 17.60
N GLY A 10 -34.57 22.49 17.50
CA GLY A 10 -33.78 23.13 16.45
C GLY A 10 -32.30 22.70 16.47
N ILE A 11 -31.69 22.62 17.65
CA ILE A 11 -30.30 22.15 17.82
C ILE A 11 -30.18 20.67 17.42
N LEU A 12 -31.16 19.84 17.82
CA LEU A 12 -31.14 18.41 17.50
C LEU A 12 -31.20 18.16 15.99
N ILE A 13 -32.07 18.88 15.27
CA ILE A 13 -32.19 18.78 13.81
C ILE A 13 -30.90 19.25 13.13
N ALA A 14 -30.32 20.37 13.56
CA ALA A 14 -29.07 20.87 13.02
C ALA A 14 -27.92 19.86 13.21
N ALA A 15 -27.83 19.24 14.39
CA ALA A 15 -26.82 18.21 14.66
C ALA A 15 -26.99 16.98 13.74
N VAL A 16 -28.21 16.49 13.55
CA VAL A 16 -28.49 15.36 12.65
C VAL A 16 -28.14 15.70 11.19
N VAL A 17 -28.46 16.91 10.72
CA VAL A 17 -28.14 17.35 9.36
C VAL A 17 -26.64 17.47 9.16
N VAL A 18 -25.90 18.03 10.11
CA VAL A 18 -24.43 18.15 10.03
C VAL A 18 -23.78 16.77 10.03
N VAL A 19 -24.23 15.86 10.89
CA VAL A 19 -23.74 14.47 10.94
C VAL A 19 -24.06 13.74 9.64
N GLY A 20 -25.28 13.86 9.12
CA GLY A 20 -25.70 13.26 7.85
C GLY A 20 -24.90 13.80 6.65
N LEU A 21 -24.63 15.11 6.61
CA LEU A 21 -23.76 15.72 5.60
C LEU A 21 -22.31 15.24 5.73
N TYR A 22 -21.78 15.12 6.94
CA TYR A 22 -20.43 14.62 7.17
C TYR A 22 -20.27 13.17 6.68
N PHE A 23 -21.18 12.27 7.07
CA PHE A 23 -21.15 10.88 6.60
C PHE A 23 -21.45 10.77 5.10
N GLY A 24 -22.38 11.57 4.57
CA GLY A 24 -22.68 11.62 3.14
C GLY A 24 -21.49 12.11 2.31
N LEU A 25 -20.77 13.13 2.77
CA LEU A 25 -19.56 13.63 2.12
C LEU A 25 -18.42 12.61 2.21
N ASN A 26 -18.21 11.94 3.34
CA ASN A 26 -17.21 10.88 3.46
C ASN A 26 -17.52 9.66 2.59
N ALA A 27 -18.79 9.32 2.39
CA ALA A 27 -19.19 8.26 1.47
C ALA A 27 -18.98 8.64 -0.01
N LEU A 28 -19.10 9.93 -0.34
CA LEU A 28 -18.89 10.45 -1.70
C LEU A 28 -17.42 10.77 -2.01
N PHE A 29 -16.63 11.08 -0.97
CA PHE A 29 -15.20 11.41 -1.07
C PHE A 29 -14.44 10.64 0.01
N PRO A 30 -13.99 9.41 -0.26
CA PRO A 30 -13.18 8.66 0.69
C PRO A 30 -11.95 9.49 1.05
N GLN A 31 -11.81 9.79 2.34
CA GLN A 31 -10.66 10.53 2.83
C GLN A 31 -9.42 9.64 2.71
N PRO A 32 -8.28 10.21 2.29
CA PRO A 32 -7.03 9.48 2.31
C PRO A 32 -6.73 8.93 3.71
N LYS A 33 -6.17 7.72 3.78
CA LYS A 33 -5.91 7.02 5.04
C LYS A 33 -4.41 6.90 5.27
N GLN A 34 -3.89 7.49 6.35
CA GLN A 34 -2.50 7.25 6.74
C GLN A 34 -2.28 5.76 7.06
N ILE A 35 -1.25 5.18 6.45
CA ILE A 35 -0.78 3.83 6.73
C ILE A 35 0.67 3.86 7.23
N SER A 36 0.96 3.00 8.19
CA SER A 36 2.31 2.72 8.67
C SER A 36 2.33 1.28 9.16
N MET A 37 2.99 0.41 8.39
CA MET A 37 3.09 -1.01 8.69
C MET A 37 4.52 -1.49 8.51
N GLU A 38 4.84 -2.53 9.28
CA GLU A 38 6.10 -3.25 9.23
C GLU A 38 5.75 -4.73 9.14
N LEU A 39 6.23 -5.40 8.09
CA LEU A 39 5.87 -6.75 7.72
C LEU A 39 7.14 -7.62 7.67
N GLU A 40 7.08 -8.79 8.30
CA GLU A 40 8.17 -9.79 8.17
C GLU A 40 8.20 -10.34 6.74
N ALA A 41 9.39 -10.34 6.16
CA ALA A 41 9.63 -10.78 4.79
C ALA A 41 10.85 -11.71 4.70
N VAL A 42 10.98 -12.34 3.54
CA VAL A 42 12.11 -13.17 3.17
C VAL A 42 12.61 -12.72 1.79
N MET A 43 13.91 -12.52 1.68
CA MET A 43 14.62 -12.29 0.43
C MET A 43 15.19 -13.63 -0.02
N VAL A 44 14.84 -14.04 -1.23
CA VAL A 44 15.27 -15.29 -1.86
C VAL A 44 16.23 -14.94 -2.99
N LEU A 45 17.46 -15.45 -2.88
CA LEU A 45 18.50 -15.31 -3.89
C LEU A 45 18.26 -16.27 -5.08
N GLU A 46 18.94 -16.03 -6.21
CA GLU A 46 18.87 -16.89 -7.40
C GLU A 46 19.25 -18.36 -7.11
N ASP A 47 20.13 -18.61 -6.14
CA ASP A 47 20.54 -19.96 -5.72
C ASP A 47 19.54 -20.61 -4.73
N GLY A 48 18.46 -19.91 -4.39
CA GLY A 48 17.43 -20.34 -3.44
C GLY A 48 17.77 -20.05 -1.98
N THR A 49 18.91 -19.41 -1.68
CA THR A 49 19.25 -19.02 -0.31
C THR A 49 18.29 -17.95 0.20
N GLU A 50 17.75 -18.17 1.40
CA GLU A 50 16.81 -17.26 2.04
C GLU A 50 17.47 -16.40 3.12
N TYR A 51 17.16 -15.10 3.09
CA TYR A 51 17.57 -14.13 4.11
C TYR A 51 16.33 -13.46 4.72
N PRO A 52 16.16 -13.45 6.04
CA PRO A 52 15.05 -12.74 6.68
C PRO A 52 15.23 -11.24 6.48
N CYS A 53 14.18 -10.52 6.11
CA CYS A 53 14.19 -9.06 5.92
C CYS A 53 12.86 -8.45 6.38
N THR A 54 12.79 -7.12 6.36
CA THR A 54 11.59 -6.37 6.77
C THR A 54 11.11 -5.47 5.65
N VAL A 55 9.82 -5.55 5.34
CA VAL A 55 9.14 -4.63 4.42
C VAL A 55 8.40 -3.59 5.25
N THR A 56 8.71 -2.31 5.05
CA THR A 56 8.01 -1.20 5.69
C THR A 56 7.23 -0.41 4.66
N ILE A 57 5.97 -0.12 4.96
CA ILE A 57 5.11 0.66 4.09
C ILE A 57 4.55 1.84 4.89
N ARG A 58 4.85 3.05 4.44
CA ARG A 58 4.44 4.30 5.09
C ARG A 58 3.93 5.30 4.06
N GLY A 59 2.88 6.02 4.40
CA GLY A 59 2.37 7.11 3.58
C GLY A 59 0.86 7.20 3.65
N GLU A 60 0.28 7.93 2.72
CA GLU A 60 -1.16 8.11 2.67
C GLU A 60 -1.75 7.23 1.55
N LEU A 61 -2.71 6.37 1.92
CA LEU A 61 -3.47 5.58 0.96
C LEU A 61 -4.56 6.47 0.36
N TRP A 62 -4.42 6.79 -0.92
CA TRP A 62 -5.41 7.52 -1.71
C TRP A 62 -6.24 6.54 -2.53
N GLU A 63 -7.55 6.75 -2.59
CA GLU A 63 -8.45 6.03 -3.49
C GLU A 63 -9.19 7.06 -4.34
N LYS A 64 -8.79 7.25 -5.59
CA LYS A 64 -9.51 8.18 -6.48
C LYS A 64 -10.66 7.44 -7.15
N SER A 65 -11.88 7.62 -6.62
CA SER A 65 -13.09 7.18 -7.32
C SER A 65 -13.59 8.30 -8.23
N HIS A 66 -13.77 8.02 -9.53
CA HIS A 66 -15.01 8.35 -10.24
C HIS A 66 -15.07 7.90 -11.71
N ARG A 67 -13.95 7.59 -12.39
CA ARG A 67 -14.02 7.01 -13.76
C ARG A 67 -12.91 6.04 -14.16
N ASP A 68 -11.81 5.95 -13.42
CA ASP A 68 -10.76 4.93 -13.56
C ASP A 68 -10.09 4.86 -12.19
N VAL A 69 -10.34 3.79 -11.43
CA VAL A 69 -9.91 3.71 -10.03
C VAL A 69 -8.41 3.50 -10.00
N SER A 70 -7.65 4.56 -9.68
CA SER A 70 -6.27 4.44 -9.23
C SER A 70 -6.27 4.65 -7.73
N ALA A 71 -5.98 3.59 -6.97
CA ALA A 71 -5.59 3.73 -5.59
C ALA A 71 -4.06 3.83 -5.52
N GLY A 72 -3.49 4.35 -4.44
CA GLY A 72 -2.04 4.38 -4.33
C GLY A 72 -1.52 4.84 -2.99
N ILE A 73 -0.23 4.61 -2.77
CA ILE A 73 0.51 5.16 -1.64
C ILE A 73 1.17 6.43 -2.14
N HIS A 74 0.80 7.55 -1.53
CA HIS A 74 1.41 8.84 -1.78
C HIS A 74 2.26 9.22 -0.57
N ALA A 75 3.57 9.37 -0.78
CA ALA A 75 4.47 9.96 0.19
C ALA A 75 4.41 11.49 0.11
N HIS A 76 4.14 12.14 1.25
CA HIS A 76 4.27 13.59 1.44
C HIS A 76 5.68 13.95 1.91
N ASP A 77 6.28 13.10 2.76
CA ASP A 77 7.68 13.22 3.18
C ASP A 77 8.51 12.12 2.49
N TRP A 78 9.12 12.45 1.35
CA TRP A 78 9.86 11.49 0.53
C TRP A 78 11.11 10.91 1.22
N GLU A 79 11.53 11.46 2.36
CA GLU A 79 12.61 10.90 3.17
C GLU A 79 12.12 9.83 4.15
N LYS A 80 10.81 9.81 4.46
CA LYS A 80 10.25 8.98 5.55
C LYS A 80 9.09 8.08 5.12
N GLU A 81 8.50 8.34 3.97
CA GLU A 81 7.33 7.68 3.43
C GLU A 81 7.63 7.03 2.09
N GLY A 82 7.04 5.86 1.86
CA GLY A 82 7.32 4.97 0.76
C GLY A 82 7.24 3.50 1.15
N ILE A 83 7.73 2.66 0.24
CA ILE A 83 7.98 1.24 0.46
C ILE A 83 9.48 1.07 0.66
N PHE A 84 9.85 0.42 1.76
CA PHE A 84 11.24 0.17 2.13
C PHE A 84 11.47 -1.32 2.34
N ILE A 85 12.65 -1.81 1.96
CA ILE A 85 13.12 -3.15 2.27
C ILE A 85 14.39 -3.00 3.10
N ASP A 86 14.39 -3.50 4.34
CA ASP A 86 15.44 -3.28 5.34
C ASP A 86 15.87 -1.81 5.49
N GLY A 87 14.91 -0.89 5.35
CA GLY A 87 15.14 0.55 5.44
C GLY A 87 15.68 1.20 4.16
N VAL A 88 15.97 0.44 3.11
CA VAL A 88 16.31 0.99 1.78
C VAL A 88 15.03 1.35 1.05
N LEU A 89 14.90 2.60 0.60
CA LEU A 89 13.74 3.10 -0.13
C LEU A 89 13.66 2.46 -1.52
N MET A 90 12.57 1.75 -1.79
CA MET A 90 12.29 1.17 -3.11
C MET A 90 11.50 2.14 -3.97
N THR A 91 10.47 2.76 -3.40
CA THR A 91 9.67 3.79 -4.07
C THR A 91 8.93 4.65 -3.06
N ASN A 92 8.77 5.94 -3.38
CA ASN A 92 7.93 6.89 -2.66
C ASN A 92 6.53 7.05 -3.29
N TYR A 93 6.28 6.33 -4.38
CA TYR A 93 5.04 6.39 -5.13
C TYR A 93 4.66 5.01 -5.65
N PHE A 94 3.45 4.57 -5.32
CA PHE A 94 2.93 3.30 -5.81
C PHE A 94 1.49 3.49 -6.24
N LEU A 95 1.20 3.19 -7.50
CA LEU A 95 -0.16 3.18 -8.03
C LEU A 95 -0.65 1.75 -8.15
N PHE A 96 -1.83 1.52 -7.61
CA PHE A 96 -2.64 0.36 -7.87
C PHE A 96 -3.43 0.64 -9.17
N MET A 97 -3.05 -0.02 -10.27
CA MET A 97 -3.87 -0.13 -11.49
C MET A 97 -4.66 -1.44 -11.47
N PRO A 98 -5.97 -1.42 -11.75
CA PRO A 98 -6.78 -2.63 -11.68
C PRO A 98 -6.43 -3.49 -12.90
N GLU A 99 -5.74 -4.61 -12.69
CA GLU A 99 -5.57 -5.61 -13.74
C GLU A 99 -6.73 -6.61 -13.75
N GLU A 100 -7.22 -7.02 -12.57
CA GLU A 100 -8.42 -7.86 -12.36
C GLU A 100 -9.17 -7.44 -11.08
N GLU A 101 -10.32 -8.05 -10.79
CA GLU A 101 -11.05 -7.83 -9.52
C GLU A 101 -10.12 -8.26 -8.36
N ASP A 102 -9.73 -7.30 -7.53
CA ASP A 102 -8.85 -7.45 -6.35
C ASP A 102 -7.32 -7.65 -6.60
N SER A 103 -6.82 -7.55 -7.84
CA SER A 103 -5.37 -7.54 -8.13
C SER A 103 -4.91 -6.19 -8.69
N TRP A 104 -3.74 -5.73 -8.22
CA TRP A 104 -3.18 -4.43 -8.61
C TRP A 104 -1.70 -4.57 -8.90
N THR A 105 -1.27 -4.12 -10.08
CA THR A 105 0.03 -4.54 -10.62
C THR A 105 0.96 -3.36 -10.95
N LEU A 106 2.26 -3.65 -10.74
CA LEU A 106 3.50 -3.01 -11.20
C LEU A 106 3.65 -1.50 -11.06
N GLY A 107 4.31 -1.09 -9.97
CA GLY A 107 5.03 0.18 -9.92
C GLY A 107 6.49 0.00 -10.29
N ASN A 108 6.88 0.33 -11.53
CA ASN A 108 8.29 0.56 -11.90
C ASN A 108 8.58 2.04 -11.74
N ASN A 109 9.40 2.41 -10.76
CA ASN A 109 9.95 3.75 -10.71
C ASN A 109 11.47 3.69 -10.63
N THR A 110 12.11 4.11 -11.73
CA THR A 110 13.48 4.65 -11.87
C THR A 110 14.69 3.86 -11.34
N THR A 111 14.52 2.77 -10.59
CA THR A 111 15.61 2.03 -9.95
C THR A 111 15.37 0.54 -10.07
N ASN A 112 15.68 -0.08 -11.23
CA ASN A 112 15.86 -1.54 -11.44
C ASN A 112 15.09 -2.46 -10.47
N CYS A 113 13.82 -2.18 -10.24
CA CYS A 113 13.02 -2.82 -9.22
C CYS A 113 11.61 -2.95 -9.74
N THR A 114 11.09 -4.15 -9.63
CA THR A 114 9.72 -4.49 -9.99
C THR A 114 8.98 -4.84 -8.72
N LEU A 115 7.91 -4.11 -8.42
CA LEU A 115 7.15 -4.27 -7.17
C LEU A 115 5.71 -4.71 -7.45
N TYR A 116 5.21 -5.60 -6.61
CA TYR A 116 3.82 -6.02 -6.54
C TYR A 116 3.31 -5.90 -5.11
N LEU A 117 2.09 -5.39 -4.96
CA LEU A 117 1.40 -5.31 -3.68
C LEU A 117 -0.11 -5.35 -3.95
N ASN A 118 -0.81 -6.27 -3.31
CA ASN A 118 -2.25 -6.37 -3.45
C ASN A 118 -3.01 -5.41 -2.50
N ARG A 119 -4.32 -5.26 -2.72
CA ARG A 119 -5.17 -4.23 -2.07
C ARG A 119 -5.20 -4.33 -0.55
N ASP A 120 -5.22 -5.56 -0.03
CA ASP A 120 -5.37 -5.85 1.39
C ASP A 120 -4.02 -6.08 2.09
N PHE A 121 -2.90 -5.87 1.37
CA PHE A 121 -1.54 -6.05 1.85
C PHE A 121 -1.20 -7.49 2.26
N SER A 122 -1.98 -8.49 1.83
CA SER A 122 -1.71 -9.91 2.11
C SER A 122 -0.67 -10.55 1.18
N GLN A 123 -0.38 -9.92 0.05
CA GLN A 123 0.66 -10.34 -0.89
C GLN A 123 1.57 -9.16 -1.25
N PHE A 124 2.87 -9.37 -1.15
CA PHE A 124 3.90 -8.44 -1.59
C PHE A 124 5.00 -9.19 -2.33
N GLY A 125 5.49 -8.59 -3.41
CA GLY A 125 6.62 -9.06 -4.18
C GLY A 125 7.55 -7.90 -4.52
N ALA A 126 8.85 -8.14 -4.45
CA ALA A 126 9.83 -7.26 -5.08
C ALA A 126 10.88 -8.08 -5.84
N GLU A 127 11.18 -7.70 -7.07
CA GLU A 127 12.42 -8.08 -7.75
C GLU A 127 13.41 -6.94 -7.61
N VAL A 128 14.58 -7.22 -7.02
CA VAL A 128 15.60 -6.23 -6.66
C VAL A 128 17.01 -6.79 -6.89
N ASP A 129 18.02 -5.93 -6.93
CA ASP A 129 19.41 -6.34 -6.72
C ASP A 129 19.66 -6.56 -5.22
N ALA A 130 20.05 -7.77 -4.82
CA ALA A 130 20.35 -8.11 -3.44
C ALA A 130 21.40 -7.18 -2.81
N HIS A 131 22.43 -6.81 -3.57
CA HIS A 131 23.51 -5.93 -3.10
C HIS A 131 23.04 -4.50 -2.84
N ALA A 132 22.00 -4.05 -3.57
CA ALA A 132 21.41 -2.73 -3.37
C ALA A 132 20.66 -2.63 -2.03
N ILE A 133 20.16 -3.76 -1.52
CA ILE A 133 19.49 -3.83 -0.21
C ILE A 133 20.51 -4.11 0.91
N ARG A 134 21.44 -5.04 0.67
CA ARG A 134 22.42 -5.51 1.65
C ARG A 134 23.80 -5.61 1.01
N GLN A 135 24.70 -4.69 1.37
CA GLN A 135 26.03 -4.58 0.76
C GLN A 135 26.92 -5.82 0.99
N GLU A 136 26.61 -6.67 1.97
CA GLU A 136 27.30 -7.93 2.21
C GLU A 136 26.90 -9.06 1.25
N LEU A 137 25.79 -8.91 0.53
CA LEU A 137 25.30 -9.90 -0.45
C LEU A 137 25.91 -9.66 -1.84
N PRO A 138 26.03 -10.71 -2.67
CA PRO A 138 26.46 -10.56 -4.06
C PRO A 138 25.47 -9.71 -4.86
N SER A 139 25.97 -8.99 -5.87
CA SER A 139 25.10 -8.31 -6.84
C SER A 139 24.49 -9.36 -7.78
N GLN A 140 23.20 -9.59 -7.60
CA GLN A 140 22.38 -10.55 -8.33
C GLN A 140 20.90 -10.26 -8.08
N THR A 141 20.03 -10.85 -8.89
CA THR A 141 18.59 -10.72 -8.69
C THR A 141 18.18 -11.40 -7.38
N ALA A 142 17.26 -10.79 -6.66
CA ALA A 142 16.60 -11.41 -5.52
C ALA A 142 15.12 -11.07 -5.53
N HIS A 143 14.33 -12.01 -5.03
CA HIS A 143 12.89 -11.84 -4.87
C HIS A 143 12.54 -11.71 -3.39
N VAL A 144 11.79 -10.67 -3.04
CA VAL A 144 11.34 -10.45 -1.66
C VAL A 144 9.85 -10.74 -1.55
N PHE A 145 9.48 -11.58 -0.58
CA PHE A 145 8.08 -11.97 -0.29
C PHE A 145 7.76 -11.79 1.18
N LEU A 146 6.48 -11.60 1.51
CA LEU A 146 6.07 -11.68 2.92
C LEU A 146 6.25 -13.10 3.42
N LYS A 147 6.71 -13.23 4.66
CA LYS A 147 6.90 -14.54 5.30
C LYS A 147 5.58 -15.30 5.47
N SER A 148 4.47 -14.58 5.55
CA SER A 148 3.11 -15.15 5.64
C SER A 148 2.56 -15.69 4.31
N MET A 149 3.21 -15.42 3.18
CA MET A 149 2.74 -15.88 1.87
C MET A 149 2.99 -17.38 1.69
N THR A 150 1.95 -18.05 1.19
CA THR A 150 2.03 -19.45 0.74
C THR A 150 2.84 -19.58 -0.55
N ASP A 151 3.36 -20.77 -0.83
CA ASP A 151 4.11 -21.05 -2.07
C ASP A 151 3.30 -20.73 -3.33
N ALA A 152 1.98 -20.98 -3.30
CA ALA A 152 1.08 -20.66 -4.40
C ALA A 152 1.03 -19.15 -4.66
N GLN A 153 0.89 -18.34 -3.61
CA GLN A 153 0.89 -16.88 -3.73
C GLN A 153 2.25 -16.35 -4.21
N ARG A 154 3.37 -16.91 -3.74
CA ARG A 154 4.71 -16.56 -4.25
C ARG A 154 4.82 -16.86 -5.75
N GLN A 155 4.32 -18.01 -6.19
CA GLN A 155 4.36 -18.40 -7.60
C GLN A 155 3.48 -17.51 -8.50
N GLU A 156 2.32 -17.09 -8.01
CA GLU A 156 1.47 -16.09 -8.69
C GLU A 156 2.25 -14.80 -8.93
N VAL A 157 2.89 -14.26 -7.89
CA VAL A 157 3.70 -13.04 -7.97
C VAL A 157 4.88 -13.19 -8.93
N LEU A 158 5.63 -14.29 -8.85
CA LEU A 158 6.73 -14.57 -9.78
C LEU A 158 6.28 -14.62 -11.24
N THR A 159 5.07 -15.12 -11.49
CA THR A 159 4.49 -15.17 -12.85
C THR A 159 4.20 -13.76 -13.37
N LEU A 160 3.90 -12.80 -12.50
CA LEU A 160 3.70 -11.39 -12.88
C LEU A 160 5.01 -10.72 -13.30
N PHE A 161 6.13 -11.01 -12.62
CA PHE A 161 7.44 -10.44 -12.96
C PHE A 161 8.03 -10.97 -14.27
N ALA A 162 7.57 -12.12 -14.74
CA ALA A 162 8.01 -12.70 -16.02
C ALA A 162 7.28 -12.13 -17.26
N ARG A 163 6.31 -11.22 -17.09
CA ARG A 163 5.51 -10.61 -18.18
C ARG A 163 6.14 -9.33 -18.70
#